data_AF-A0A840Q037-F1
#
_entry.id   AF-A0A840Q037-F1
#
_cell.length_a   1.000
_cell.length_b   1.000
_cell.length_c   1.000
_cell.angle_alpha   90.00
_cell.angle_beta   90.00
_cell.angle_gamma   90.00
#
_symmetry.space_group_name_H-M   'P 1'
#
loop_
_entity.id
_entity.type
_entity.pdbx_description
1 polymer ?
#
loop_
_entity_poly.entity_id
_entity_poly.type
_entity_poly.pdbx_seq_one_letter_code
_entity_poly.pdbx_strand_id
1 'polypeptide(L)'
;MLKGFKDFLMRGNVIDLAVAVVVGSAFTALVTAFTTSIIKPIIAATGGGNVTGLSIQLRAGNIASIIDFAAVINSVITFFITAAVVYFLFVVPMKKISERRKKGDEEGQSEPTDVELLLEIRDLLRREQGLPAVKGLAAEDEKASVSGNGQQK
;
A
#
# COMPACT_ATOMS: atom_id res chain seq x y z
N MET A 1 -29.17 17.91 15.22
CA MET A 1 -27.94 17.17 15.58
C MET A 1 -27.72 15.95 14.69
N LEU A 2 -28.62 14.95 14.67
CA LEU A 2 -28.46 13.75 13.82
C LEU A 2 -28.33 14.03 12.31
N LYS A 3 -29.07 15.01 11.77
CA LYS A 3 -28.98 15.40 10.35
C LYS A 3 -27.61 15.98 9.99
N GLY A 4 -27.09 16.90 10.81
CA GLY A 4 -25.75 17.48 10.63
C GLY A 4 -24.61 16.47 10.84
N PHE A 5 -24.81 15.47 11.70
CA PHE A 5 -23.86 14.36 11.85
C PHE A 5 -23.86 13.43 10.63
N LYS A 6 -25.03 13.11 10.07
CA LYS A 6 -25.13 12.39 8.80
C LYS A 6 -24.45 13.16 7.66
N ASP A 7 -24.70 14.45 7.54
CA ASP A 7 -24.09 15.30 6.49
C ASP A 7 -22.57 15.43 6.65
N PHE A 8 -22.06 15.35 7.88
CA PHE A 8 -20.63 15.28 8.17
C PHE A 8 -20.01 13.94 7.76
N LEU A 9 -20.67 12.82 8.07
CA LEU A 9 -20.21 11.49 7.65
C LEU A 9 -20.29 11.31 6.13
N MET A 10 -21.36 11.79 5.49
CA MET A 10 -21.52 11.70 4.03
C MET A 10 -20.47 12.51 3.25
N ARG A 11 -19.63 13.29 3.93
CA ARG A 11 -18.41 13.86 3.37
C ARG A 11 -17.43 12.72 3.14
N GLY A 12 -17.39 12.18 1.91
CA GLY A 12 -16.74 10.91 1.54
C GLY A 12 -15.36 10.64 2.16
N ASN A 13 -14.52 11.67 2.27
CA ASN A 13 -13.21 11.59 2.94
C ASN A 13 -13.26 11.04 4.38
N VAL A 14 -14.33 11.27 5.15
CA VAL A 14 -14.44 10.78 6.54
C VAL A 14 -14.81 9.30 6.59
N ILE A 15 -15.73 8.86 5.73
CA ILE A 15 -16.15 7.45 5.66
C ILE A 15 -14.99 6.58 5.20
N ASP A 16 -14.28 6.98 4.14
CA ASP A 16 -13.17 6.19 3.59
C ASP A 16 -12.04 6.04 4.61
N LEU A 17 -11.70 7.13 5.32
CA LEU A 17 -10.73 7.08 6.41
C LEU A 17 -11.21 6.21 7.59
N ALA A 18 -12.48 6.33 7.98
CA ALA A 18 -13.04 5.52 9.06
C ALA A 18 -13.01 4.02 8.73
N VAL A 19 -13.39 3.65 7.51
CA VAL A 19 -13.35 2.26 7.03
C VAL A 19 -11.90 1.76 7.00
N ALA A 20 -10.96 2.55 6.50
CA ALA A 20 -9.55 2.18 6.47
C ALA A 20 -8.99 1.86 7.87
N VAL A 21 -9.30 2.68 8.88
CA VAL A 21 -8.84 2.46 10.26
C VAL A 21 -9.50 1.22 10.88
N VAL A 22 -10.81 1.03 10.70
CA VAL A 22 -11.54 -0.11 11.27
C VAL A 22 -11.06 -1.42 10.65
N VAL A 23 -10.95 -1.48 9.33
CA VAL A 23 -10.47 -2.69 8.63
C VAL A 23 -9.00 -2.96 8.96
N GLY A 24 -8.15 -1.93 8.99
CA GLY A 24 -6.73 -2.07 9.34
C GLY A 24 -6.51 -2.60 10.76
N SER A 25 -7.26 -2.10 11.73
CA SER A 25 -7.18 -2.56 13.13
C SER A 25 -7.72 -3.97 13.32
N ALA A 26 -8.86 -4.31 12.72
CA ALA A 26 -9.42 -5.66 12.76
C ALA A 26 -8.49 -6.70 12.13
N PHE A 27 -7.88 -6.37 10.98
CA PHE A 27 -6.93 -7.25 10.32
C PHE A 27 -5.66 -7.45 11.16
N THR A 28 -5.10 -6.38 11.72
CA THR A 28 -3.94 -6.46 12.62
C THR A 28 -4.23 -7.34 13.83
N ALA A 29 -5.42 -7.21 14.43
CA ALA A 29 -5.86 -8.06 15.53
C ALA A 29 -5.94 -9.54 15.13
N LEU A 30 -6.46 -9.84 13.93
CA LEU A 30 -6.52 -11.21 13.41
C LEU A 30 -5.13 -11.84 13.26
N VAL A 31 -4.19 -11.11 12.64
CA VAL A 31 -2.83 -11.61 12.46
C VAL A 31 -2.09 -11.76 13.79
N THR A 32 -2.31 -10.82 14.72
CA THR A 32 -1.75 -10.88 16.08
C THR A 32 -2.28 -12.11 16.83
N ALA A 33 -3.59 -12.37 16.76
CA ALA A 33 -4.22 -13.53 17.38
C ALA A 33 -3.67 -14.84 16.79
N PHE A 34 -3.52 -14.92 15.46
CA PHE A 34 -2.92 -16.07 14.80
C PHE A 34 -1.48 -16.30 15.27
N THR A 35 -0.66 -15.24 15.28
CA THR A 35 0.75 -15.38 15.61
C THR A 35 0.95 -15.70 17.09
N THR A 36 0.17 -15.08 17.98
CA THR A 36 0.24 -15.33 19.42
C THR A 36 -0.30 -16.72 19.78
N SER A 37 -1.34 -17.20 19.08
CA SER A 37 -1.98 -18.48 19.41
C SER A 37 -1.32 -19.69 18.76
N ILE A 38 -0.68 -19.51 17.60
CA ILE A 38 -0.10 -20.62 16.82
C ILE A 38 1.42 -20.54 16.76
N ILE A 39 1.97 -19.40 16.36
CA ILE A 39 3.41 -19.27 16.10
C ILE A 39 4.19 -19.20 17.42
N LYS A 40 3.76 -18.38 18.38
CA LYS A 40 4.41 -18.25 19.69
C LYS A 40 4.57 -19.60 20.42
N PRO A 41 3.55 -20.48 20.54
CA PRO A 41 3.75 -21.78 21.18
C PRO A 41 4.66 -22.73 20.38
N ILE A 42 4.66 -22.67 19.05
CA ILE A 42 5.59 -23.47 18.22
C ILE A 42 7.04 -23.02 18.44
N ILE A 43 7.29 -21.72 18.50
CA ILE A 43 8.62 -21.17 18.81
C ILE A 43 9.02 -21.53 20.24
N ALA A 44 8.08 -21.42 21.20
CA ALA A 44 8.33 -21.82 22.58
C ALA A 44 8.61 -23.33 22.73
N ALA A 45 8.00 -24.18 21.88
CA ALA A 45 8.24 -25.62 21.88
C ALA A 45 9.60 -25.99 21.26
N THR A 46 10.01 -25.29 20.20
CA THR A 46 11.30 -25.54 19.50
C THR A 46 12.50 -24.89 20.19
N GLY A 47 12.28 -23.82 20.97
CA GLY A 47 13.28 -23.18 21.82
C GLY A 47 13.50 -23.84 23.20
N GLY A 48 12.86 -24.99 23.45
CA GLY A 48 12.82 -25.62 24.77
C GLY A 48 11.72 -25.02 25.64
N GLY A 49 10.86 -25.89 26.19
CA GLY A 49 9.73 -25.50 27.02
C GLY A 49 10.12 -24.46 28.07
N ASN A 50 9.46 -23.31 28.00
CA ASN A 50 9.83 -22.06 28.65
C ASN A 50 11.15 -21.48 28.15
N VAL A 51 11.05 -20.38 27.40
CA VAL A 51 12.17 -19.49 27.12
C VAL A 51 12.54 -18.67 28.38
N THR A 52 12.54 -19.32 29.55
CA THR A 52 12.99 -18.81 30.85
C THR A 52 14.52 -18.79 30.97
N GLY A 53 15.25 -19.12 29.90
CA GLY A 53 16.73 -19.04 29.85
C GLY A 53 17.28 -17.72 29.31
N LEU A 54 16.43 -16.90 28.67
CA LEU A 54 16.79 -15.63 28.07
C LEU A 54 16.08 -14.47 28.78
N SER A 55 15.77 -14.65 30.06
CA SER A 55 15.23 -13.59 30.88
C SER A 55 16.15 -13.24 32.05
N ILE A 56 16.62 -12.00 32.07
CA ILE A 56 17.49 -11.49 33.13
C ILE A 56 16.61 -10.69 34.09
N GLN A 57 16.59 -11.09 35.36
CA GLN A 57 16.01 -10.29 36.44
C GLN A 57 17.04 -9.24 36.87
N LEU A 58 16.76 -7.96 36.60
CA LEU A 58 17.64 -6.86 37.00
C LEU A 58 17.62 -6.62 38.52
N ARG A 59 16.57 -7.07 39.21
CA ARG A 59 16.42 -6.95 40.67
C ARG A 59 15.66 -8.16 41.23
N ALA A 60 16.29 -8.87 42.16
CA ALA A 60 15.68 -10.04 42.79
C ALA A 60 14.38 -9.64 43.51
N GLY A 61 13.28 -10.35 43.23
CA GLY A 61 11.98 -10.15 43.86
C GLY A 61 11.06 -9.12 43.19
N ASN A 62 11.49 -8.46 42.09
CA ASN A 62 10.62 -7.58 41.32
C ASN A 62 10.25 -8.21 39.97
N ILE A 63 9.00 -8.66 39.85
CA ILE A 63 8.45 -9.28 38.64
C ILE A 63 8.45 -8.29 37.45
N ALA A 64 8.41 -6.98 37.71
CA ALA A 64 8.49 -5.94 36.67
C ALA A 64 9.91 -5.69 36.14
N SER A 65 10.94 -6.30 36.73
CA SER A 65 12.35 -6.14 36.33
C SER A 65 12.89 -7.32 35.51
N ILE A 66 12.00 -8.11 34.92
CA ILE A 66 12.35 -9.23 34.03
C ILE A 66 12.48 -8.69 32.60
N ILE A 67 13.68 -8.73 32.02
CA ILE A 67 13.86 -8.52 30.58
C ILE A 67 13.69 -9.85 29.89
N ASP A 68 12.64 -10.04 29.10
CA ASP A 68 12.41 -11.27 28.32
C ASP A 68 12.86 -11.09 26.86
N PHE A 69 14.07 -11.56 26.54
CA PHE A 69 14.59 -11.50 25.17
C PHE A 69 13.81 -12.41 24.21
N ALA A 70 13.13 -13.44 24.71
CA ALA A 70 12.29 -14.31 23.89
C ALA A 70 11.04 -13.60 23.39
N ALA A 71 10.44 -12.75 24.24
CA ALA A 71 9.32 -11.91 23.84
C ALA A 71 9.70 -10.96 22.69
N VAL A 72 10.93 -10.43 22.71
CA VAL A 72 11.44 -9.56 21.64
C VAL A 72 11.61 -10.33 20.33
N ILE A 73 12.26 -11.50 20.36
CA ILE A 73 12.45 -12.35 19.17
C ILE A 73 11.09 -12.77 18.58
N ASN A 74 10.14 -13.16 19.43
CA ASN A 74 8.78 -13.48 19.01
C ASN A 74 8.08 -12.28 18.35
N SER A 75 8.25 -11.08 18.89
CA SER A 75 7.66 -9.85 18.34
C SER A 75 8.25 -9.54 16.96
N VAL A 76 9.55 -9.73 16.76
CA VAL A 76 10.21 -9.55 15.47
C VAL A 76 9.69 -10.56 14.44
N ILE A 77 9.58 -11.84 14.79
CA ILE A 77 9.02 -12.87 13.91
C ILE A 77 7.57 -12.53 13.54
N THR A 78 6.78 -12.10 14.53
CA THR A 78 5.39 -11.68 14.33
C THR A 78 5.27 -10.52 13.37
N PHE A 79 6.15 -9.52 13.49
CA PHE A 79 6.20 -8.39 12.59
C PHE A 79 6.47 -8.82 11.15
N PHE A 80 7.47 -9.67 10.92
CA PHE A 80 7.80 -10.17 9.58
C PHE A 80 6.68 -11.01 8.95
N ILE A 81 6.03 -11.89 9.73
CA ILE A 81 4.87 -12.66 9.25
C ILE A 81 3.73 -11.72 8.88
N THR A 82 3.41 -10.74 9.73
CA THR A 82 2.35 -9.77 9.45
C THR A 82 2.64 -8.96 8.20
N ALA A 83 3.87 -8.45 8.05
CA ALA A 83 4.31 -7.71 6.89
C ALA A 83 4.24 -8.58 5.62
N ALA A 84 4.66 -9.84 5.68
CA ALA A 84 4.59 -10.77 4.55
C ALA A 84 3.16 -11.04 4.11
N VAL A 85 2.24 -11.27 5.05
CA VAL A 85 0.82 -11.47 4.73
C VAL A 85 0.23 -10.22 4.10
N VAL A 86 0.43 -9.04 4.69
CA VAL A 86 -0.06 -7.76 4.13
C VAL A 86 0.50 -7.52 2.73
N TYR A 87 1.80 -7.74 2.54
CA TYR A 87 2.44 -7.58 1.24
C TYR A 87 1.84 -8.52 0.19
N PHE A 88 1.68 -9.80 0.51
CA PHE A 88 1.15 -10.78 -0.43
C PHE A 88 -0.34 -10.58 -0.74
N LEU A 89 -1.16 -10.20 0.25
CA LEU A 89 -2.61 -10.05 0.08
C LEU A 89 -3.03 -8.70 -0.51
N PHE A 90 -2.27 -7.62 -0.28
CA PHE A 90 -2.63 -6.28 -0.74
C PHE A 90 -1.66 -5.75 -1.79
N VAL A 91 -0.35 -5.79 -1.53
CA VAL A 91 0.65 -5.15 -2.41
C VAL A 91 0.82 -5.92 -3.71
N VAL A 92 0.98 -7.25 -3.67
CA VAL A 92 1.14 -8.08 -4.87
C VAL A 92 -0.06 -7.99 -5.82
N PRO A 93 -1.33 -8.15 -5.39
CA PRO A 93 -2.47 -8.02 -6.29
C PRO A 93 -2.66 -6.58 -6.77
N MET A 94 -2.45 -5.56 -5.93
CA MET A 94 -2.52 -4.18 -6.39
C MET A 94 -1.44 -3.87 -7.43
N LYS A 95 -0.21 -4.36 -7.23
CA LYS A 95 0.87 -4.23 -8.21
C LYS A 95 0.52 -4.94 -9.52
N LYS A 96 -0.01 -6.16 -9.44
CA LYS A 96 -0.44 -6.95 -10.62
C LYS A 96 -1.60 -6.29 -11.38
N ILE A 97 -2.57 -5.69 -10.68
CA ILE A 97 -3.67 -4.95 -11.31
C ILE A 97 -3.15 -3.64 -11.91
N SER A 98 -2.28 -2.91 -11.22
CA SER A 98 -1.68 -1.68 -11.73
C SER A 98 -0.83 -1.93 -12.98
N GLU A 99 -0.03 -3.01 -12.98
CA GLU A 99 0.74 -3.44 -14.17
C GLU A 99 -0.18 -3.87 -15.32
N ARG A 100 -1.33 -4.48 -15.03
CA ARG A 100 -2.34 -4.82 -16.05
C ARG A 100 -3.11 -3.62 -16.59
N ARG A 101 -3.32 -2.58 -15.77
CA ARG A 101 -3.87 -1.30 -16.23
C ARG A 101 -2.85 -0.59 -17.12
N LYS A 102 -1.61 -0.43 -16.64
CA LYS A 102 -0.50 0.13 -17.43
C LYS A 102 -0.22 -0.61 -18.75
N LYS A 103 -0.51 -1.91 -18.83
CA LYS A 103 -0.33 -2.74 -20.03
C LYS A 103 -1.61 -2.91 -20.86
N GLY A 104 -2.76 -2.52 -20.31
CA GLY A 104 -4.06 -2.50 -21.00
C GLY A 104 -4.45 -1.10 -21.48
N ASP A 105 -3.80 -0.05 -20.96
CA ASP A 105 -3.97 1.34 -21.36
C ASP A 105 -3.37 1.64 -22.75
N GLU A 106 -2.72 0.67 -23.41
CA GLU A 106 -2.36 0.78 -24.82
C GLU A 106 -3.55 0.46 -25.77
N GLU A 107 -4.63 -0.15 -25.28
CA GLU A 107 -5.78 -0.53 -26.12
C GLU A 107 -7.12 -0.27 -25.41
N GLY A 108 -7.41 1.00 -25.13
CA GLY A 108 -8.77 1.52 -25.00
C GLY A 108 -9.29 1.73 -23.58
N GLN A 109 -9.57 3.01 -23.28
CA GLN A 109 -10.25 3.53 -22.08
C GLN A 109 -9.35 3.87 -20.87
N SER A 110 -8.30 4.66 -21.09
CA SER A 110 -8.11 5.79 -20.19
C SER A 110 -9.10 6.88 -20.63
N GLU A 111 -10.16 7.14 -19.84
CA GLU A 111 -10.80 8.46 -19.93
C GLU A 111 -9.68 9.49 -19.85
N PRO A 112 -9.61 10.48 -20.75
CA PRO A 112 -8.51 11.41 -20.76
C PRO A 112 -8.44 12.03 -19.36
N THR A 113 -7.26 11.93 -18.74
CA THR A 113 -7.07 12.46 -17.39
C THR A 113 -7.48 13.93 -17.38
N ASP A 114 -7.97 14.44 -16.25
CA ASP A 114 -8.34 15.86 -16.15
C ASP A 114 -7.22 16.78 -16.67
N VAL A 115 -5.96 16.36 -16.50
CA VAL A 115 -4.79 17.06 -17.02
C VAL A 115 -4.72 17.03 -18.55
N GLU A 116 -4.98 15.88 -19.18
CA GLU A 116 -5.04 15.75 -20.64
C GLU A 116 -6.21 16.55 -21.23
N LEU A 117 -7.39 16.50 -20.60
CA LEU A 117 -8.54 17.33 -21.01
C LEU A 117 -8.21 18.82 -20.88
N LEU A 118 -7.56 19.23 -19.79
CA LEU A 118 -7.14 20.62 -19.60
C LEU A 118 -6.07 21.04 -20.61
N LEU A 119 -5.18 20.14 -21.03
CA LEU A 119 -4.23 20.38 -22.12
C LEU A 119 -4.95 20.56 -23.46
N GLU A 120 -5.91 19.69 -23.76
CA GLU A 120 -6.71 19.77 -24.98
C GLU A 120 -7.53 21.06 -25.01
N ILE A 121 -8.23 21.40 -23.93
CA ILE A 121 -8.98 22.66 -23.79
C ILE A 121 -8.05 23.87 -23.92
N ARG A 122 -6.87 23.86 -23.29
CA ARG A 122 -5.87 24.93 -23.43
C ARG A 122 -5.45 25.11 -24.87
N ASP A 123 -5.21 24.02 -25.58
CA ASP A 123 -4.71 24.04 -26.96
C ASP A 123 -5.82 24.47 -27.94
N LEU A 124 -7.08 24.08 -27.69
CA LEU A 124 -8.26 24.56 -28.41
C LEU A 124 -8.46 26.07 -28.23
N LEU A 125 -8.38 26.59 -26.99
CA LEU A 125 -8.52 28.02 -26.70
C LEU A 125 -7.39 28.85 -27.33
N ARG A 126 -6.16 28.35 -27.33
CA ARG A 126 -5.02 29.04 -27.98
C ARG A 126 -5.18 29.09 -29.49
N ARG A 127 -5.73 28.04 -30.10
CA ARG A 127 -6.03 28.01 -31.54
C ARG A 127 -7.08 29.06 -31.91
N GLU A 128 -8.11 29.23 -31.09
CA GLU A 128 -9.14 30.25 -31.28
C GLU A 128 -8.60 31.68 -31.12
N GLN A 129 -7.66 31.88 -30.19
CA GLN A 129 -7.00 33.18 -29.94
C GLN A 129 -5.85 33.49 -30.92
N GLY A 130 -5.51 32.59 -31.85
CA GLY A 130 -4.42 32.77 -32.80
C GLY A 130 -3.02 32.73 -32.18
N LEU A 131 -2.85 32.14 -30.99
CA LEU A 131 -1.55 31.99 -30.34
C LEU A 131 -0.78 30.77 -30.91
N PRO A 132 0.54 30.88 -31.08
CA PRO A 132 1.36 29.78 -31.62
C PRO A 132 1.42 28.60 -30.66
N ALA A 133 1.33 27.37 -31.15
CA ALA A 133 1.29 26.15 -30.32
C ALA A 133 2.47 26.05 -29.33
N VAL A 134 2.20 25.63 -28.09
CA VAL A 134 3.25 25.36 -27.09
C VAL A 134 3.82 23.98 -27.39
N LYS A 135 5.07 23.92 -27.83
CA LYS A 135 5.79 22.65 -27.99
C LYS A 135 6.26 22.20 -26.60
N GLY A 136 5.51 21.31 -25.96
CA GLY A 136 5.86 20.76 -24.64
C GLY A 136 5.17 19.44 -24.33
N LEU A 137 6.00 18.43 -24.05
CA LEU A 137 5.76 17.13 -23.41
C LEU A 137 5.04 16.01 -24.17
N ALA A 138 4.11 16.25 -25.10
CA ALA A 138 3.42 15.14 -25.80
C ALA A 138 4.16 14.62 -27.05
N ALA A 139 5.15 15.37 -27.56
CA ALA A 139 5.78 15.07 -28.85
C ALA A 139 7.02 14.15 -28.75
N GLU A 140 7.40 13.72 -27.55
CA GLU A 140 8.59 12.88 -27.35
C GLU A 140 8.27 11.38 -27.34
N ASP A 141 7.06 10.97 -26.96
CA ASP A 141 6.70 9.55 -26.90
C ASP A 141 6.33 8.95 -28.27
N GLU A 142 5.83 9.75 -29.22
CA GLU A 142 5.45 9.24 -30.56
C GLU A 142 6.67 8.99 -31.48
N LYS A 143 7.80 9.65 -31.24
CA LYS A 143 8.99 9.52 -32.11
C LYS A 143 9.90 8.34 -31.76
N ALA A 144 9.70 7.68 -30.62
CA ALA A 144 10.53 6.54 -30.21
C ALA A 144 10.11 5.21 -30.86
N SER A 145 8.89 5.08 -31.40
CA SER A 145 8.40 3.81 -31.98
C SER A 145 8.53 3.70 -33.51
N VAL A 146 8.76 4.81 -34.24
CA VAL A 146 8.77 4.85 -35.72
C VAL A 146 10.19 4.80 -36.32
N SER A 147 11.24 4.63 -35.51
CA SER A 147 12.64 4.61 -35.98
C SER A 147 13.30 3.22 -35.91
N GLY A 148 12.54 2.14 -36.12
CA GLY A 148 13.02 0.77 -35.89
C GLY A 148 12.97 -0.22 -37.07
N ASN A 149 12.32 0.10 -38.20
CA ASN A 149 12.20 -0.89 -39.28
C ASN A 149 12.23 -0.23 -40.66
N GLY A 150 13.44 -0.05 -41.21
CA GLY A 150 13.58 0.61 -42.51
C GLY A 150 14.91 0.45 -43.23
N GLN A 151 15.91 -0.24 -42.69
CA GLN A 151 17.14 -0.54 -43.43
C GLN A 151 17.82 -1.79 -42.88
N GLN A 152 17.65 -2.94 -43.54
CA GLN A 152 18.75 -3.84 -43.91
C GLN A 152 18.38 -4.51 -45.24
N LYS A 153 19.04 -4.06 -46.30
CA LYS A 153 19.40 -4.88 -47.45
C LYS A 153 20.66 -5.66 -47.08
#